data_AF-F4C0J0-F1
#
_entry.id   AF-F4C0J0-F1
#
_cell.length_a   1.000
_cell.length_b   1.000
_cell.length_c   1.000
_cell.angle_alpha   90.00
_cell.angle_beta   90.00
_cell.angle_gamma   90.00
#
_symmetry.space_group_name_H-M   'P 1'
#
loop_
_entity.id
_entity.type
_entity.pdbx_description
1 polymer ?
#
loop_
_entity_poly.entity_id
_entity_poly.type
_entity_poly.pdbx_seq_one_letter_code
_entity_poly.pdbx_strand_id
1 'polypeptide(L)'
;MESIPNKDKQEIADKLKEASYDEMKMQELAKELRDRGYDPAAETIDRFRFDLWNYKAYPKAHWKRIRTTNVIERINKELGRRSRPVGAFPSDQSLMRLAGCIMININEEWVTGKEYLTMDVE
;
A
#
# COMPACT_ATOMS: atom_id res chain seq x y z
N MET A 1 1.86 -2.48 -11.75
CA MET A 1 2.72 -1.66 -12.63
C MET A 1 3.62 -2.48 -13.54
N GLU A 2 3.65 -3.82 -13.47
CA GLU A 2 4.44 -4.62 -14.42
C GLU A 2 3.94 -4.47 -15.87
N SER A 3 2.64 -4.20 -16.04
CA SER A 3 2.01 -3.92 -17.33
C SER A 3 2.31 -2.55 -17.93
N ILE A 4 3.02 -1.66 -17.22
CA ILE A 4 3.35 -0.30 -17.68
C ILE A 4 4.87 -0.19 -17.89
N PRO A 5 5.34 0.26 -19.06
CA PRO A 5 6.76 0.48 -19.32
C PRO A 5 7.40 1.47 -18.33
N ASN A 6 8.66 1.24 -17.95
CA ASN A 6 9.36 2.07 -16.94
C ASN A 6 9.36 3.57 -17.28
N LYS A 7 9.44 3.93 -18.56
CA LYS A 7 9.42 5.32 -19.04
C LYS A 7 8.11 6.06 -18.69
N ASP A 8 7.00 5.32 -18.61
CA ASP A 8 5.66 5.88 -18.41
C ASP A 8 5.22 5.81 -16.94
N LYS A 9 5.91 5.02 -16.11
CA LYS A 9 5.52 4.79 -14.70
C LYS A 9 5.43 6.06 -13.88
N GLN A 10 6.39 6.98 -14.03
CA GLN A 10 6.41 8.20 -13.23
C GLN A 10 5.24 9.11 -13.58
N GLU A 11 4.99 9.31 -14.88
CA GLU A 11 3.86 10.09 -15.38
C GLU A 11 2.52 9.54 -14.87
N ILE A 12 2.29 8.23 -15.03
CA ILE A 12 1.06 7.57 -14.58
C ILE A 12 0.94 7.63 -13.04
N ALA A 13 2.03 7.47 -12.30
CA ALA A 13 2.01 7.58 -10.85
C ALA A 13 1.61 8.98 -10.37
N ASP A 14 2.02 10.03 -11.08
CA ASP A 14 1.63 11.40 -10.74
C ASP A 14 0.17 11.67 -11.10
N LYS A 15 -0.31 11.20 -12.26
CA LYS A 15 -1.75 11.23 -12.61
C LYS A 15 -2.61 10.48 -11.60
N LEU A 16 -2.17 9.31 -11.12
CA LEU A 16 -2.86 8.56 -10.06
C LEU A 16 -2.95 9.36 -8.74
N LYS A 17 -1.89 10.09 -8.38
CA LYS A 17 -1.91 10.96 -7.17
C LYS A 17 -2.91 12.11 -7.35
N GLU A 18 -2.95 12.73 -8.51
CA GLU A 18 -3.88 13.83 -8.81
C GLU A 18 -5.33 13.36 -8.82
N ALA A 19 -5.61 12.20 -9.43
CA ALA A 19 -6.92 11.58 -9.48
C ALA A 19 -7.36 10.97 -8.14
N SER A 20 -6.48 10.85 -7.15
CA SER A 20 -6.75 10.13 -5.89
C SER A 20 -7.92 10.67 -5.05
N TYR A 21 -8.39 11.89 -5.33
CA TYR A 21 -9.52 12.52 -4.63
C TYR A 21 -10.75 12.72 -5.51
N ASP A 22 -10.66 12.46 -6.81
CA ASP A 22 -11.66 12.80 -7.82
C ASP A 22 -11.99 11.58 -8.68
N GLU A 23 -13.23 11.10 -8.55
CA GLU A 23 -13.69 9.90 -9.24
C GLU A 23 -13.72 10.08 -10.75
N MET A 24 -14.10 11.26 -11.25
CA MET A 24 -14.14 11.54 -12.68
C MET A 24 -12.73 11.47 -13.28
N LYS A 25 -11.75 12.10 -12.61
CA LYS A 25 -10.34 12.02 -13.06
C LYS A 25 -9.79 10.61 -13.02
N MET A 26 -10.21 9.80 -12.04
CA MET A 26 -9.80 8.40 -11.95
C MET A 26 -10.35 7.57 -13.12
N GLN A 27 -11.59 7.84 -13.53
CA GLN A 27 -12.21 7.20 -14.70
C GLN A 27 -11.58 7.68 -16.03
N GLU A 28 -11.27 8.98 -16.14
CA GLU A 28 -10.54 9.52 -17.29
C GLU A 28 -9.17 8.87 -17.43
N LEU A 29 -8.46 8.67 -16.32
CA LEU A 29 -7.19 7.96 -16.32
C LEU A 29 -7.35 6.49 -16.73
N ALA A 30 -8.38 5.80 -16.26
CA ALA A 30 -8.67 4.42 -16.69
C ALA A 30 -8.92 4.33 -18.21
N LYS A 31 -9.59 5.33 -18.79
CA LYS A 31 -9.77 5.44 -20.24
C LYS A 31 -8.44 5.68 -20.95
N GLU A 32 -7.64 6.63 -20.47
CA GLU A 32 -6.32 6.92 -21.05
C GLU A 32 -5.41 5.68 -21.04
N LEU A 33 -5.42 4.92 -19.94
CA LEU A 33 -4.66 3.67 -19.83
C LEU A 33 -5.09 2.63 -20.87
N ARG A 34 -6.40 2.50 -21.15
CA ARG A 34 -6.91 1.64 -22.24
C ARG A 34 -6.46 2.14 -23.61
N ASP A 35 -6.59 3.43 -23.88
CA ASP A 35 -6.19 4.03 -25.16
C ASP A 35 -4.68 3.84 -25.43
N ARG A 36 -3.86 3.76 -24.37
CA ARG A 36 -2.42 3.48 -24.43
C ARG A 36 -2.08 1.97 -24.47
N GLY A 37 -3.06 1.08 -24.42
CA GLY A 37 -2.87 -0.38 -24.42
C GLY A 37 -2.43 -0.97 -23.07
N TYR A 38 -2.63 -0.26 -21.97
CA TYR A 38 -2.35 -0.72 -20.61
C TYR A 38 -3.60 -1.30 -19.95
N ASP A 39 -4.30 -2.20 -20.64
CA ASP A 39 -5.57 -2.77 -20.20
C ASP A 39 -5.53 -3.34 -18.77
N PRO A 40 -4.50 -4.10 -18.34
CA PRO A 40 -4.47 -4.61 -16.96
C PRO A 40 -4.46 -3.51 -15.89
N ALA A 41 -3.86 -2.35 -16.19
CA ALA A 41 -3.85 -1.22 -15.28
C ALA A 41 -5.21 -0.53 -15.22
N ALA A 42 -5.87 -0.36 -16.37
CA ALA A 42 -7.21 0.20 -16.44
C ALA A 42 -8.25 -0.70 -15.75
N GLU A 43 -8.21 -2.01 -16.00
CA GLU A 43 -9.08 -2.99 -15.36
C GLU A 43 -8.92 -3.00 -13.83
N THR A 44 -7.70 -2.76 -13.34
CA THR A 44 -7.44 -2.63 -11.90
C THR A 44 -8.20 -1.43 -11.33
N ILE A 45 -8.17 -0.28 -12.01
CA ILE A 45 -8.92 0.91 -11.57
C ILE A 45 -10.42 0.62 -11.58
N ASP A 46 -10.95 0.03 -12.66
CA ASP A 46 -12.37 -0.31 -12.77
C ASP A 46 -12.84 -1.26 -11.67
N ARG A 47 -12.03 -2.29 -11.39
CA ARG A 47 -12.33 -3.31 -10.39
C ARG A 47 -12.48 -2.72 -8.99
N PHE A 48 -11.59 -1.80 -8.63
CA PHE A 48 -11.53 -1.22 -7.29
C PHE A 48 -12.25 0.13 -7.17
N ARG A 49 -12.94 0.61 -8.23
CA ARG A 49 -13.53 1.95 -8.27
C ARG A 49 -14.44 2.27 -7.08
N PHE A 50 -15.21 1.29 -6.63
CA PHE A 50 -16.15 1.45 -5.52
C PHE A 50 -15.48 1.40 -4.15
N ASP A 51 -14.30 0.77 -4.05
CA ASP A 51 -13.59 0.58 -2.80
C ASP A 51 -12.45 1.57 -2.58
N LEU A 52 -12.01 2.26 -3.64
CA LEU A 52 -10.82 3.11 -3.65
C LEU A 52 -10.86 4.21 -2.57
N TRP A 53 -12.08 4.65 -2.21
CA TRP A 53 -12.29 5.72 -1.24
C TRP A 53 -12.87 5.24 0.11
N ASN A 54 -12.92 3.94 0.38
CA ASN A 54 -13.44 3.42 1.65
C ASN A 54 -12.69 3.99 2.88
N TYR A 55 -11.42 4.37 2.72
CA TYR A 55 -10.65 5.04 3.77
C TYR A 55 -11.25 6.38 4.22
N LYS A 56 -12.11 7.01 3.40
CA LYS A 56 -12.81 8.26 3.75
C LYS A 56 -13.86 8.09 4.86
N ALA A 57 -14.23 6.84 5.19
CA ALA A 57 -15.07 6.54 6.35
C ALA A 57 -14.38 6.81 7.70
N TYR A 58 -13.05 6.96 7.71
CA TYR A 58 -12.26 7.29 8.90
C TYR A 58 -12.02 8.80 9.03
N PRO A 59 -11.64 9.31 10.22
CA PRO A 59 -11.22 10.71 10.38
C PRO A 59 -10.14 11.14 9.38
N LYS A 60 -10.23 12.39 8.89
CA LYS A 60 -9.34 12.94 7.85
C LYS A 60 -7.85 12.89 8.23
N ALA A 61 -7.55 12.96 9.53
CA ALA A 61 -6.20 12.80 10.07
C ALA A 61 -5.55 11.44 9.68
N HIS A 62 -6.36 10.40 9.45
CA HIS A 62 -5.90 9.04 9.17
C HIS A 62 -5.80 8.70 7.70
N TRP A 63 -6.44 9.48 6.82
CA TRP A 63 -6.56 9.16 5.40
C TRP A 63 -5.20 8.89 4.74
N LYS A 64 -4.20 9.75 5.01
CA LYS A 64 -2.85 9.58 4.44
C LYS A 64 -2.19 8.29 4.90
N ARG A 65 -2.40 7.88 6.16
CA ARG A 65 -1.83 6.65 6.71
C ARG A 65 -2.49 5.42 6.08
N ILE A 66 -3.82 5.41 6.01
CA ILE A 66 -4.60 4.29 5.46
C ILE A 66 -4.37 4.12 3.95
N ARG A 67 -4.38 5.20 3.17
CA ARG A 67 -4.30 5.12 1.70
C ARG A 67 -2.91 4.80 1.15
N THR A 68 -1.87 4.83 1.98
CA THR A 68 -0.49 4.62 1.52
C THR A 68 0.04 3.26 1.95
N THR A 69 0.90 2.68 1.13
CA THR A 69 1.53 1.37 1.38
C THR A 69 2.75 1.46 2.32
N ASN A 70 3.09 2.65 2.81
CA ASN A 70 4.31 2.93 3.58
C ASN A 70 4.52 1.96 4.77
N VAL A 71 3.46 1.62 5.52
CA VAL A 71 3.58 0.69 6.65
C VAL A 71 3.90 -0.72 6.18
N ILE A 72 3.15 -1.22 5.20
CA ILE A 72 3.35 -2.56 4.68
C ILE A 72 4.73 -2.67 4.04
N GLU A 73 5.17 -1.65 3.30
CA GLU A 73 6.53 -1.59 2.72
C GLU A 73 7.61 -1.60 3.80
N ARG A 74 7.42 -0.85 4.91
CA ARG A 74 8.35 -0.85 6.05
C ARG A 74 8.43 -2.22 6.71
N ILE A 75 7.29 -2.86 6.93
CA ILE A 75 7.20 -4.23 7.49
C ILE A 75 7.89 -5.23 6.56
N ASN A 76 7.58 -5.21 5.26
CA ASN A 76 8.18 -6.11 4.27
C ASN A 76 9.70 -5.94 4.18
N LYS A 77 10.17 -4.68 4.24
CA LYS A 77 11.61 -4.38 4.27
C LYS A 77 12.28 -4.95 5.51
N GLU A 78 11.64 -4.84 6.68
CA GLU A 78 12.17 -5.38 7.92
C GLU A 78 12.17 -6.91 7.94
N LEU A 79 11.10 -7.54 7.45
CA LEU A 79 11.01 -8.98 7.30
C LEU A 79 12.12 -9.49 6.37
N GLY A 80 12.28 -8.88 5.19
CA GLY A 80 13.35 -9.21 4.25
C GLY A 80 14.74 -8.99 4.83
N ARG A 81 14.96 -7.91 5.60
CA ARG A 81 16.24 -7.64 6.26
C ARG A 81 16.61 -8.71 7.28
N ARG A 82 15.65 -9.17 8.08
CA ARG A 82 15.91 -10.18 9.14
C ARG A 82 15.91 -11.61 8.63
N SER A 83 15.19 -11.92 7.55
CA SER A 83 15.20 -13.24 6.94
C SER A 83 16.41 -13.47 6.04
N ARG A 84 16.98 -12.42 5.43
CA ARG A 84 18.10 -12.54 4.49
C ARG A 84 19.34 -13.29 5.03
N PRO A 85 19.80 -13.09 6.28
CA PRO A 85 20.91 -13.85 6.84
C PRO A 85 20.59 -15.33 7.13
N VAL A 86 19.31 -15.67 7.29
CA VAL A 86 18.89 -17.04 7.60
C VAL A 86 19.07 -17.95 6.38
N GLY A 87 18.86 -17.42 5.17
CA GLY A 87 18.98 -18.16 3.90
C GLY A 87 17.85 -19.17 3.71
N ALA A 88 17.82 -20.23 4.53
CA ALA A 88 16.80 -21.26 4.55
C ALA A 88 16.33 -21.55 5.98
N PHE A 89 15.01 -21.53 6.21
CA PHE A 89 14.44 -21.85 7.51
C PHE A 89 14.31 -23.37 7.68
N PRO A 90 14.63 -23.93 8.86
CA PRO A 90 14.51 -25.36 9.13
C PRO A 90 13.06 -25.87 9.25
N SER A 91 12.08 -24.96 9.38
CA SER A 91 10.64 -25.27 9.40
C SER A 91 9.81 -24.01 9.26
N ASP A 92 8.55 -24.14 8.83
CA ASP A 92 7.58 -23.03 8.81
C ASP A 92 7.42 -22.39 10.19
N GLN A 93 7.47 -23.18 11.26
CA GLN A 93 7.36 -22.67 12.62
C GLN A 93 8.52 -21.73 12.99
N SER A 94 9.73 -22.00 12.49
CA SER A 94 10.88 -21.11 12.71
C SER A 94 10.75 -19.78 11.96
N LEU A 95 10.19 -19.79 10.74
CA LEU A 95 9.84 -18.58 10.01
C LEU A 95 8.75 -17.77 10.74
N MET A 96 7.69 -18.45 11.18
CA MET A 96 6.58 -17.82 11.90
C MET A 96 7.04 -17.19 13.21
N ARG A 97 7.99 -17.79 13.93
CA ARG A 97 8.59 -17.18 15.13
C ARG A 97 9.31 -15.88 14.81
N LEU A 98 10.11 -15.85 13.73
CA LEU A 98 10.80 -14.62 13.33
C LEU A 98 9.80 -13.52 12.95
N ALA A 99 8.82 -13.85 12.11
CA ALA A 99 7.78 -12.90 11.70
C ALA A 99 6.99 -12.39 12.91
N GLY A 100 6.59 -13.28 13.81
CA GLY A 100 5.90 -12.94 15.06
C GLY A 100 6.71 -12.01 15.95
N CYS A 101 8.00 -12.29 16.16
CA CYS A 101 8.88 -11.40 16.92
C CYS A 101 9.00 -10.00 16.30
N ILE A 102 9.05 -9.90 14.96
CA ILE A 102 9.06 -8.59 14.27
C ILE A 102 7.76 -7.83 14.53
N MET A 103 6.61 -8.51 14.41
CA MET A 103 5.30 -7.88 14.64
C MET A 103 5.12 -7.43 16.09
N ILE A 104 5.59 -8.24 17.06
CA ILE A 104 5.56 -7.87 18.48
C ILE A 104 6.38 -6.60 18.72
N ASN A 105 7.60 -6.52 18.18
CA ASN A 105 8.44 -5.33 18.34
C ASN A 105 7.80 -4.08 17.71
N ILE A 106 7.21 -4.20 16.53
CA ILE A 106 6.52 -3.08 15.87
C ILE A 106 5.30 -2.64 16.69
N ASN A 107 4.54 -3.59 17.22
CA ASN A 107 3.41 -3.30 18.09
C ASN A 107 3.87 -2.59 19.37
N GLU A 108 4.95 -3.06 20.00
CA GLU A 108 5.54 -2.42 21.18
C GLU A 108 5.97 -0.97 20.88
N GLU A 109 6.60 -0.72 19.73
CA GLU A 109 6.95 0.65 19.30
C GLU A 109 5.70 1.55 19.14
N TRP A 110 4.59 1.01 18.64
CA TRP A 110 3.36 1.79 18.44
C TRP A 110 2.62 2.05 19.74
N VAL A 111 2.64 1.11 20.68
CA VAL A 111 1.99 1.24 21.99
C VAL A 111 2.80 2.14 22.93
N THR A 112 4.13 2.07 22.90
CA THR A 112 5.01 2.84 23.80
C THR A 112 5.44 4.20 23.22
N GLY A 113 5.45 4.32 21.89
CA GLY A 113 5.87 5.51 21.18
C GLY A 113 4.70 6.34 20.67
N LYS A 114 4.76 6.72 19.39
CA LYS A 114 3.69 7.47 18.73
C LYS A 114 2.70 6.51 18.09
N GLU A 115 1.47 6.52 18.58
CA GLU A 115 0.39 5.71 18.03
C GLU A 115 0.25 5.88 16.51
N TYR A 116 0.11 4.74 15.84
CA TYR A 116 -0.01 4.72 14.38
C TYR A 116 -1.39 5.16 13.89
N LEU A 117 -2.46 4.94 14.63
CA LEU A 117 -3.80 5.49 14.40
C LEU A 117 -4.45 5.71 15.76
N THR A 118 -4.93 6.93 16.02
CA THR A 118 -5.66 7.27 17.25
C THR A 118 -7.13 7.40 16.89
N MET A 119 -8.02 6.60 17.47
CA MET A 119 -9.44 6.63 17.09
C MET A 119 -10.24 7.73 17.80
N ASP A 120 -9.66 8.34 18.85
CA ASP A 120 -10.26 9.41 19.65
C ASP A 120 -10.03 10.82 19.06
N VAL A 121 -9.83 10.90 17.75
CA VAL A 121 -9.58 12.19 17.08
C VAL A 121 -10.94 12.82 16.76
N GLU A 122 -11.38 13.72 17.65
CA GLU A 122 -12.51 14.64 17.44
C GLU A 122 -12.39 15.46 16.14
#